data_AF-A0A9W7L4H7-F1
#
_entry.id   AF-A0A9W7L4H7-F1
#
_cell.length_a   1.000
_cell.length_b   1.000
_cell.length_c   1.000
_cell.angle_alpha   90.00
_cell.angle_beta   90.00
_cell.angle_gamma   90.00
#
_symmetry.space_group_name_H-M   'P 1'
#
loop_
_entity.id
_entity.type
_entity.pdbx_description
1 polymer ?
#
loop_
_entity_poly.entity_id
_entity_poly.type
_entity_poly.pdbx_seq_one_letter_code
_entity_poly.pdbx_strand_id
1 'polypeptide(L)'
;MSPTLSPTPDPHHYSAFTLVMSDEFNVPGRSFTDGSDPTWTAMDKNDYTNNALHYYSPSRVTTSKGSLDIKTTAERTEVVGFDDEKGEREKVDKNFKSAMLQSWNKFCFTGGIIEASVELPGSSQIGGLWPAFWILGNLARHTYVGSSSNIWPWSKTSCDPGKEDAQKISGCLNTEHFGMSKGVGRGAPEIDIFEVQPGNVKHNTEQFSKMSVGQPFSSASLQVAPGKSWQRPGPGNWPGPKEWYNGLKFGPNSTQNIAFYGTYNHFKDAPSTAYDYWSDAVSQNRQLSATHFEGPHVFRLEWEPPSEKWGDGYLHWYLDGELILAINGTSITSVTGAEIPSEPSYIIFNTAVSKEWGFPQTCPPGCPCKNYDCLSTSFDDKCGFNPGFCDMLTSGDAHMKVDWVRVYQDPHNDVHKVGCSTPERPTRRWIEGNEKRYMMEGDVRPLKEVPRGGGECEVKEIGEIFEEGVCGGAKGGICKNGRCMCQPGRTGPTCLSSDGHDDIVWDPADAIEDVGFYGVRVGQPWFVVGMGGVLAVAVLAEARRRRMRRRGRGAGLWDKVRGGWGEYDNIPDALI
;
A
#
# COMPACT_ATOMS: atom_id res chain seq x y z
N MET A 1 15.67 -4.25 23.80
CA MET A 1 17.04 -3.71 23.63
C MET A 1 16.90 -2.21 23.39
N SER A 2 17.89 -1.39 23.76
CA SER A 2 17.87 0.05 23.44
C SER A 2 17.92 0.23 21.92
N PRO A 3 17.33 1.30 21.33
CA PRO A 3 17.66 1.68 19.96
C PRO A 3 19.18 1.79 19.78
N THR A 4 19.65 1.48 18.58
CA THR A 4 21.06 1.47 18.20
C THR A 4 21.73 2.80 18.59
N LEU A 5 22.65 2.74 19.56
CA LEU A 5 23.35 3.90 20.13
C LEU A 5 24.41 4.46 19.17
N SER A 6 23.95 5.03 18.05
CA SER A 6 24.71 5.98 17.22
C SER A 6 24.02 7.34 17.28
N PRO A 7 24.66 8.37 17.85
CA PRO A 7 24.05 9.68 18.04
C PRO A 7 23.90 10.42 16.70
N THR A 8 22.75 11.05 16.52
CA THR A 8 22.58 12.07 15.49
C THR A 8 23.44 13.30 15.84
N PRO A 9 23.98 14.04 14.85
CA PRO A 9 24.89 15.16 15.11
C PRO A 9 24.21 16.48 15.52
N ASP A 10 22.99 16.45 16.06
CA ASP A 10 22.24 17.61 16.55
C ASP A 10 21.52 17.24 17.87
N PRO A 11 21.59 18.04 18.95
CA PRO A 11 21.26 17.57 20.30
C PRO A 11 19.80 17.85 20.69
N HIS A 12 18.87 16.97 20.32
CA HIS A 12 17.48 17.05 20.81
C HIS A 12 17.03 15.78 21.52
N HIS A 13 16.71 15.98 22.82
CA HIS A 13 15.94 15.15 23.74
C HIS A 13 16.02 13.62 23.59
N TYR A 14 16.62 12.97 24.60
CA TYR A 14 16.41 11.56 24.92
C TYR A 14 14.93 11.29 25.30
N SER A 15 14.01 11.29 24.35
CA SER A 15 12.76 10.57 24.51
C SER A 15 13.04 9.07 24.51
N ALA A 16 12.42 8.35 25.43
CA ALA A 16 12.57 6.90 25.52
C ALA A 16 11.65 6.25 24.47
N PHE A 17 12.13 6.15 23.23
CA PHE A 17 11.46 5.43 22.16
C PHE A 17 11.13 4.00 22.59
N THR A 18 9.85 3.64 22.52
CA THR A 18 9.33 2.30 22.82
C THR A 18 9.11 1.51 21.53
N LEU A 19 9.46 0.23 21.53
CA LEU A 19 9.15 -0.68 20.43
C LEU A 19 7.64 -0.88 20.35
N VAL A 20 7.03 -0.53 19.22
CA VAL A 20 5.59 -0.68 18.96
C VAL A 20 5.27 -1.83 18.00
N MET A 21 6.23 -2.22 17.16
CA MET A 21 6.12 -3.39 16.29
C MET A 21 7.51 -3.97 16.00
N SER A 22 7.57 -5.30 15.91
CA SER A 22 8.74 -6.02 15.40
C SER A 22 8.30 -7.30 14.71
N ASP A 23 8.92 -7.64 13.58
CA ASP A 23 8.97 -9.01 13.09
C ASP A 23 10.43 -9.44 12.97
N GLU A 24 10.77 -10.50 13.71
CA GLU A 24 12.11 -11.07 13.80
C GLU A 24 12.22 -12.36 12.95
N PHE A 25 11.20 -12.70 12.16
CA PHE A 25 11.17 -13.78 11.16
C PHE A 25 11.63 -15.20 11.59
N ASN A 26 11.77 -15.42 12.90
CA ASN A 26 12.35 -16.60 13.52
C ASN A 26 11.55 -17.90 13.38
N VAL A 27 10.28 -17.84 12.97
CA VAL A 27 9.45 -19.04 12.72
C VAL A 27 9.60 -19.44 11.25
N PRO A 28 10.31 -20.53 10.92
CA PRO A 28 10.55 -20.91 9.53
C PRO A 28 9.28 -21.44 8.85
N GLY A 29 9.22 -21.28 7.52
CA GLY A 29 8.17 -21.81 6.66
C GLY A 29 6.84 -21.04 6.69
N ARG A 30 6.80 -19.81 7.26
CA ARG A 30 5.60 -18.94 7.16
C ARG A 30 5.19 -18.77 5.69
N SER A 31 3.89 -18.90 5.47
CA SER A 31 3.21 -18.50 4.24
C SER A 31 2.78 -17.05 4.38
N PHE A 32 2.98 -16.26 3.33
CA PHE A 32 2.53 -14.87 3.25
C PHE A 32 1.43 -14.65 2.21
N THR A 33 0.96 -15.70 1.54
CA THR A 33 -0.23 -15.66 0.67
C THR A 33 -1.40 -14.99 1.39
N ASP A 34 -2.19 -14.16 0.71
CA ASP A 34 -3.28 -13.42 1.35
C ASP A 34 -4.22 -14.32 2.20
N GLY A 35 -4.54 -13.85 3.40
CA GLY A 35 -5.18 -14.65 4.46
C GLY A 35 -4.24 -15.57 5.27
N SER A 36 -2.94 -15.63 5.01
CA SER A 36 -2.02 -16.53 5.77
C SER A 36 -1.44 -15.93 7.04
N ASP A 37 -1.14 -14.64 7.04
CA ASP A 37 -0.39 -13.94 8.09
C ASP A 37 -1.11 -12.63 8.48
N PRO A 38 -1.18 -12.25 9.77
CA PRO A 38 -1.94 -11.08 10.20
C PRO A 38 -1.20 -9.76 10.01
N THR A 39 0.13 -9.77 9.89
CA THR A 39 0.93 -8.56 9.67
C THR A 39 1.20 -8.33 8.20
N TRP A 40 1.44 -9.41 7.44
CA TRP A 40 1.94 -9.32 6.06
C TRP A 40 1.02 -9.97 5.02
N THR A 41 1.08 -9.45 3.79
CA THR A 41 0.54 -10.07 2.58
C THR A 41 1.59 -10.03 1.48
N ALA A 42 1.91 -11.17 0.90
CA ALA A 42 2.69 -11.27 -0.33
C ALA A 42 1.80 -11.07 -1.55
N MET A 43 2.25 -10.28 -2.51
CA MET A 43 1.54 -10.03 -3.75
C MET A 43 1.58 -11.23 -4.68
N ASP A 44 0.43 -11.55 -5.27
CA ASP A 44 0.26 -12.53 -6.36
C ASP A 44 -0.30 -11.80 -7.59
N LYS A 45 0.57 -11.05 -8.28
CA LYS A 45 0.14 -10.10 -9.32
C LYS A 45 1.27 -9.76 -10.30
N ASN A 46 0.88 -9.47 -11.53
CA ASN A 46 1.73 -8.74 -12.45
C ASN A 46 1.95 -7.29 -11.97
N ASP A 47 3.19 -6.83 -11.99
CA ASP A 47 3.47 -5.40 -11.86
C ASP A 47 3.28 -4.71 -13.22
N TYR A 48 2.52 -3.61 -13.19
CA TYR A 48 2.19 -2.75 -14.35
C TYR A 48 2.93 -1.41 -14.28
N THR A 49 3.75 -1.18 -13.25
CA THR A 49 4.54 0.03 -13.07
C THR A 49 5.96 -0.15 -13.62
N ASN A 50 6.66 0.97 -13.84
CA ASN A 50 8.10 1.06 -14.07
C ASN A 50 8.67 0.02 -15.07
N ASN A 51 7.95 -0.27 -16.16
CA ASN A 51 8.30 -1.29 -17.16
C ASN A 51 8.80 -2.63 -16.57
N ALA A 52 8.12 -3.10 -15.52
CA ALA A 52 8.47 -4.32 -14.78
C ALA A 52 8.49 -5.58 -15.66
N LEU A 53 9.57 -6.36 -15.55
CA LEU A 53 9.76 -7.65 -16.24
C LEU A 53 9.30 -8.87 -15.44
N HIS A 54 9.04 -8.68 -14.14
CA HIS A 54 8.76 -9.73 -13.19
C HIS A 54 7.27 -9.85 -12.88
N TYR A 55 6.89 -11.02 -12.37
CA TYR A 55 5.63 -11.29 -11.71
C TYR A 55 5.89 -11.45 -10.20
N TYR A 56 5.10 -10.78 -9.35
CA TYR A 56 5.15 -11.01 -7.91
C TYR A 56 4.33 -12.24 -7.57
N SER A 57 4.93 -13.21 -6.87
CA SER A 57 4.28 -14.43 -6.43
C SER A 57 4.57 -14.73 -4.95
N PRO A 58 3.58 -15.15 -4.14
CA PRO A 58 3.79 -15.59 -2.76
C PRO A 58 4.75 -16.77 -2.65
N SER A 59 4.89 -17.57 -3.72
CA SER A 59 5.85 -18.69 -3.79
C SER A 59 7.33 -18.26 -3.74
N ARG A 60 7.62 -16.96 -3.87
CA ARG A 60 8.97 -16.39 -3.86
C ARG A 60 9.33 -15.70 -2.54
N VAL A 61 8.46 -15.77 -1.52
CA VAL A 61 8.78 -15.27 -0.18
C VAL A 61 8.38 -16.25 0.91
N THR A 62 9.31 -16.51 1.82
CA THR A 62 9.06 -17.29 3.03
C THR A 62 10.01 -16.85 4.14
N THR A 63 10.04 -17.60 5.23
CA THR A 63 10.98 -17.41 6.34
C THR A 63 11.85 -18.65 6.46
N SER A 64 13.17 -18.47 6.57
CA SER A 64 14.10 -19.58 6.77
C SER A 64 15.33 -19.12 7.53
N LYS A 65 15.92 -20.02 8.34
CA LYS A 65 17.18 -19.78 9.07
C LYS A 65 17.21 -18.52 9.95
N GLY A 66 16.06 -18.00 10.36
CA GLY A 66 15.94 -16.79 11.18
C GLY A 66 15.54 -15.52 10.43
N SER A 67 15.55 -15.52 9.09
CA SER A 67 15.23 -14.33 8.30
C SER A 67 13.99 -14.53 7.42
N LEU A 68 13.37 -13.43 7.01
CA LEU A 68 12.61 -13.36 5.77
C LEU A 68 13.56 -13.65 4.61
N ASP A 69 13.04 -14.29 3.56
CA ASP A 69 13.78 -14.59 2.34
C ASP A 69 12.89 -14.28 1.12
N ILE A 70 13.29 -13.28 0.32
CA ILE A 70 12.67 -12.88 -0.95
C ILE A 70 13.58 -13.33 -2.09
N LYS A 71 13.15 -14.36 -2.83
CA LYS A 71 13.93 -14.98 -3.91
C LYS A 71 13.48 -14.52 -5.29
N THR A 72 14.40 -14.00 -6.10
CA THR A 72 14.17 -13.71 -7.53
C THR A 72 14.71 -14.85 -8.39
N THR A 73 13.97 -15.25 -9.43
CA THR A 73 14.34 -16.36 -10.33
C THR A 73 13.88 -16.12 -11.76
N ALA A 74 14.61 -16.66 -12.73
CA ALA A 74 14.13 -16.81 -14.11
C ALA A 74 13.09 -17.95 -14.16
N GLU A 75 11.81 -17.59 -14.20
CA GLU A 75 10.69 -18.53 -14.25
C GLU A 75 9.51 -17.87 -14.97
N ARG A 76 8.99 -18.54 -16.01
CA ARG A 76 7.92 -18.01 -16.86
C ARG A 76 6.56 -18.03 -16.15
N THR A 77 5.83 -16.94 -16.28
CA THR A 77 4.43 -16.79 -15.83
C THR A 77 3.61 -16.20 -16.98
N GLU A 78 2.60 -16.92 -17.45
CA GLU A 78 1.62 -16.35 -18.38
C GLU A 78 0.67 -15.47 -17.57
N VAL A 79 0.46 -14.22 -18.01
CA VAL A 79 -0.49 -13.28 -17.40
C VAL A 79 -1.38 -12.65 -18.46
N VAL A 80 -2.57 -12.19 -18.06
CA VAL A 80 -3.41 -11.37 -18.93
C VAL A 80 -3.02 -9.91 -18.70
N GLY A 81 -2.31 -9.35 -19.68
CA GLY A 81 -2.00 -7.93 -19.78
C GLY A 81 -3.16 -7.15 -20.41
N PHE A 82 -3.03 -5.83 -20.41
CA PHE A 82 -3.81 -4.94 -21.26
C PHE A 82 -2.82 -4.21 -22.17
N ASP A 83 -3.09 -4.22 -23.47
CA ASP A 83 -2.30 -3.50 -24.46
C ASP A 83 -2.96 -2.14 -24.70
N ASP A 84 -2.29 -1.08 -24.25
CA ASP A 84 -2.70 0.32 -24.39
C ASP A 84 -2.77 0.82 -25.85
N GLU A 85 -2.04 0.20 -26.79
CA GLU A 85 -2.02 0.58 -28.20
C GLU A 85 -3.16 -0.09 -28.97
N LYS A 86 -3.47 -1.35 -28.65
CA LYS A 86 -4.58 -2.11 -29.24
C LYS A 86 -5.92 -1.86 -28.54
N GLY A 87 -5.91 -1.46 -27.27
CA GLY A 87 -7.10 -1.34 -26.43
C GLY A 87 -7.72 -2.67 -25.99
N GLU A 88 -6.93 -3.77 -26.03
CA GLU A 88 -7.40 -5.14 -25.82
C GLU A 88 -6.59 -5.87 -24.74
N ARG A 89 -7.18 -6.92 -24.15
CA ARG A 89 -6.47 -7.82 -23.24
C ARG A 89 -5.72 -8.89 -24.03
N GLU A 90 -4.43 -9.04 -23.78
CA GLU A 90 -3.60 -10.08 -24.39
C GLU A 90 -2.86 -10.94 -23.36
N LYS A 91 -2.52 -12.17 -23.75
CA LYS A 91 -1.66 -13.04 -22.96
C LYS A 91 -0.21 -12.62 -23.18
N VAL A 92 0.48 -12.25 -22.11
CA VAL A 92 1.89 -11.87 -22.12
C VAL A 92 2.66 -12.70 -21.10
N ASP A 93 3.92 -12.96 -21.39
CA ASP A 93 4.80 -13.73 -20.51
C ASP A 93 5.66 -12.81 -19.66
N LYS A 94 5.71 -13.08 -18.36
CA LYS A 94 6.70 -12.54 -17.42
C LYS A 94 7.74 -13.61 -17.18
N ASN A 95 8.98 -13.37 -17.63
CA ASN A 95 10.08 -14.36 -17.61
C ASN A 95 10.78 -14.47 -16.24
N PHE A 96 10.36 -13.64 -15.28
CA PHE A 96 10.90 -13.61 -13.92
C PHE A 96 9.78 -13.72 -12.89
N LYS A 97 10.05 -14.46 -11.83
CA LYS A 97 9.26 -14.41 -10.58
C LYS A 97 10.09 -13.80 -9.47
N SER A 98 9.45 -12.96 -8.67
CA SER A 98 9.99 -12.40 -7.43
C SER A 98 8.85 -12.27 -6.40
N ALA A 99 9.10 -11.62 -5.27
CA ALA A 99 8.06 -11.31 -4.30
C ALA A 99 8.10 -9.84 -3.86
N MET A 100 6.91 -9.38 -3.46
CA MET A 100 6.68 -8.14 -2.71
C MET A 100 5.84 -8.49 -1.50
N LEU A 101 6.31 -8.11 -0.32
CA LEU A 101 5.63 -8.27 0.96
C LEU A 101 5.14 -6.90 1.43
N GLN A 102 3.84 -6.78 1.73
CA GLN A 102 3.18 -5.55 2.17
C GLN A 102 2.54 -5.75 3.54
N SER A 103 2.59 -4.74 4.42
CA SER A 103 1.73 -4.68 5.63
C SER A 103 0.45 -3.86 5.43
N TRP A 104 0.07 -3.59 4.17
CA TRP A 104 -1.07 -2.73 3.80
C TRP A 104 -2.35 -3.12 4.55
N ASN A 105 -2.98 -2.12 5.16
CA ASN A 105 -4.21 -2.25 5.94
C ASN A 105 -4.20 -3.39 7.00
N LYS A 106 -3.02 -3.79 7.47
CA LYS A 106 -2.76 -4.79 8.52
C LYS A 106 -1.92 -4.19 9.64
N PHE A 107 -0.79 -3.61 9.29
CA PHE A 107 0.04 -2.80 10.18
C PHE A 107 0.46 -1.54 9.45
N CYS A 108 0.16 -0.40 10.04
CA CYS A 108 0.57 0.92 9.56
C CYS A 108 0.98 1.77 10.75
N PHE A 109 1.73 2.84 10.51
CA PHE A 109 2.16 3.78 11.53
C PHE A 109 2.36 5.18 10.94
N THR A 110 2.41 6.18 11.81
CA THR A 110 2.72 7.57 11.48
C THR A 110 3.82 8.05 12.42
N GLY A 111 4.95 8.49 11.85
CA GLY A 111 6.10 8.98 12.60
C GLY A 111 6.82 7.94 13.47
N GLY A 112 7.94 8.36 14.04
CA GLY A 112 8.84 7.55 14.86
C GLY A 112 10.08 7.09 14.11
N ILE A 113 10.60 5.92 14.48
CA ILE A 113 11.77 5.32 13.88
C ILE A 113 11.37 3.96 13.30
N ILE A 114 11.72 3.71 12.04
CA ILE A 114 11.68 2.38 11.43
C ILE A 114 13.09 1.96 11.03
N GLU A 115 13.49 0.75 11.41
CA GLU A 115 14.76 0.14 11.00
C GLU A 115 14.57 -1.33 10.59
N ALA A 116 15.39 -1.78 9.63
CA ALA A 116 15.47 -3.18 9.23
C ALA A 116 16.92 -3.61 9.02
N SER A 117 17.22 -4.86 9.37
CA SER A 117 18.50 -5.53 9.16
C SER A 117 18.41 -6.37 7.89
N VAL A 118 19.10 -5.96 6.83
CA VAL A 118 18.90 -6.48 5.46
C VAL A 118 20.22 -6.89 4.80
N GLU A 119 20.23 -8.08 4.20
CA GLU A 119 21.25 -8.55 3.26
C GLU A 119 20.69 -8.43 1.83
N LEU A 120 21.38 -7.71 0.95
CA LEU A 120 20.91 -7.42 -0.41
C LEU A 120 21.11 -8.63 -1.36
N PRO A 121 20.19 -8.82 -2.32
CA PRO A 121 20.19 -10.00 -3.19
C PRO A 121 21.29 -9.99 -4.25
N GLY A 122 21.86 -11.18 -4.48
CA GLY A 122 22.72 -11.47 -5.62
C GLY A 122 24.09 -10.80 -5.53
N SER A 123 24.74 -10.59 -6.68
CA SER A 123 26.08 -10.00 -6.72
C SER A 123 26.03 -8.48 -6.74
N SER A 124 26.79 -7.87 -5.84
CA SER A 124 27.05 -6.42 -5.83
C SER A 124 27.53 -5.85 -7.17
N GLN A 125 28.15 -6.67 -8.03
CA GLN A 125 28.72 -6.26 -9.31
C GLN A 125 27.81 -6.52 -10.53
N ILE A 126 26.63 -7.13 -10.37
CA ILE A 126 25.73 -7.51 -11.47
C ILE A 126 24.42 -6.74 -11.37
N GLY A 127 24.22 -5.74 -12.23
CA GLY A 127 23.01 -4.91 -12.24
C GLY A 127 21.78 -5.62 -12.83
N GLY A 128 20.60 -5.09 -12.50
CA GLY A 128 19.30 -5.54 -13.04
C GLY A 128 18.28 -5.98 -11.99
N LEU A 129 18.75 -6.30 -10.77
CA LEU A 129 17.88 -6.41 -9.60
C LEU A 129 17.59 -5.01 -9.02
N TRP A 130 16.39 -4.84 -8.48
CA TRP A 130 15.92 -3.62 -7.83
C TRP A 130 15.29 -3.97 -6.47
N PRO A 131 16.11 -4.30 -5.45
CA PRO A 131 15.64 -4.51 -4.10
C PRO A 131 15.32 -3.18 -3.42
N ALA A 132 14.21 -3.14 -2.69
CA ALA A 132 13.72 -1.95 -2.01
C ALA A 132 13.09 -2.28 -0.64
N PHE A 133 13.22 -1.31 0.28
CA PHE A 133 12.54 -1.23 1.57
C PHE A 133 11.99 0.18 1.72
N TRP A 134 10.66 0.27 1.80
CA TRP A 134 9.97 1.55 1.67
C TRP A 134 8.62 1.53 2.38
N ILE A 135 8.03 2.70 2.55
CA ILE A 135 6.69 2.88 3.12
C ILE A 135 5.82 3.73 2.20
N LEU A 136 4.53 3.39 2.15
CA LEU A 136 3.53 4.08 1.34
C LEU A 136 2.30 4.44 2.20
N GLY A 137 1.73 5.62 1.99
CA GLY A 137 0.48 6.02 2.65
C GLY A 137 -0.70 5.08 2.33
N ASN A 138 -1.42 4.63 3.36
CA ASN A 138 -2.41 3.54 3.30
C ASN A 138 -3.61 3.80 2.36
N LEU A 139 -3.82 5.05 1.93
CA LEU A 139 -4.85 5.42 0.94
C LEU A 139 -4.58 4.86 -0.46
N ALA A 140 -3.34 4.47 -0.79
CA ALA A 140 -3.02 3.68 -1.97
C ALA A 140 -2.47 2.30 -1.56
N ARG A 141 -2.50 1.35 -2.50
CA ARG A 141 -1.88 0.03 -2.35
C ARG A 141 -1.03 -0.27 -3.58
N HIS A 142 0.27 -0.47 -3.40
CA HIS A 142 1.17 -0.65 -4.53
C HIS A 142 0.84 -1.89 -5.39
N THR A 143 1.11 -1.77 -6.70
CA THR A 143 0.59 -2.51 -7.86
C THR A 143 -0.90 -2.34 -8.18
N TYR A 144 -1.71 -1.75 -7.30
CA TYR A 144 -3.11 -1.38 -7.61
C TYR A 144 -3.18 0.06 -8.11
N VAL A 145 -2.83 0.27 -9.38
CA VAL A 145 -2.76 1.60 -10.03
C VAL A 145 -4.05 2.41 -9.85
N GLY A 146 -5.22 1.75 -9.89
CA GLY A 146 -6.52 2.40 -9.67
C GLY A 146 -6.71 2.99 -8.26
N SER A 147 -5.90 2.59 -7.27
CA SER A 147 -5.87 3.20 -5.92
C SER A 147 -4.88 4.36 -5.81
N SER A 148 -3.84 4.41 -6.65
CA SER A 148 -2.80 5.45 -6.59
C SER A 148 -3.06 6.63 -7.54
N SER A 149 -3.88 6.48 -8.59
CA SER A 149 -4.22 7.58 -9.52
C SER A 149 -4.72 8.83 -8.78
N ASN A 150 -4.02 9.96 -8.97
CA ASN A 150 -4.28 11.25 -8.30
C ASN A 150 -4.27 11.20 -6.75
N ILE A 151 -3.75 10.13 -6.14
CA ILE A 151 -3.59 9.94 -4.69
C ILE A 151 -2.10 9.92 -4.32
N TRP A 152 -1.29 9.19 -5.10
CA TRP A 152 0.16 9.15 -4.97
C TRP A 152 0.84 10.33 -5.69
N PRO A 153 1.93 10.92 -5.20
CA PRO A 153 2.47 10.88 -3.85
C PRO A 153 2.07 12.15 -3.06
N TRP A 154 0.77 12.48 -3.04
CA TRP A 154 0.30 13.75 -2.46
C TRP A 154 0.54 13.81 -0.94
N SER A 155 1.20 14.88 -0.47
CA SER A 155 1.39 15.17 0.97
C SER A 155 0.97 16.59 1.37
N LYS A 156 0.24 17.31 0.51
CA LYS A 156 -0.27 18.65 0.80
C LYS A 156 -1.63 18.59 1.48
N THR A 157 -1.73 19.19 2.68
CA THR A 157 -2.99 19.27 3.43
C THR A 157 -3.82 20.51 3.05
N SER A 158 -3.18 21.62 2.69
CA SER A 158 -3.88 22.88 2.36
C SER A 158 -4.50 22.91 0.96
N CYS A 159 -5.63 23.62 0.79
CA CYS A 159 -6.24 23.85 -0.52
C CYS A 159 -5.27 24.52 -1.50
N ASP A 160 -5.14 23.94 -2.68
CA ASP A 160 -4.45 24.53 -3.83
C ASP A 160 -5.43 24.63 -5.01
N PRO A 161 -6.03 25.81 -5.27
CA PRO A 161 -7.01 25.98 -6.33
C PRO A 161 -6.47 25.69 -7.74
N GLY A 162 -5.15 25.70 -7.94
CA GLY A 162 -4.52 25.30 -9.21
C GLY A 162 -4.35 23.79 -9.38
N LYS A 163 -4.73 23.00 -8.36
CA LYS A 163 -4.55 21.55 -8.28
C LYS A 163 -5.74 20.78 -7.70
N GLU A 164 -6.91 21.41 -7.61
CA GLU A 164 -8.11 20.78 -7.04
C GLU A 164 -8.51 19.48 -7.77
N ASP A 165 -8.47 19.45 -9.10
CA ASP A 165 -8.71 18.23 -9.89
C ASP A 165 -7.57 17.19 -9.78
N ALA A 166 -6.33 17.67 -9.61
CA ALA A 166 -5.12 16.83 -9.62
C ALA A 166 -4.91 16.04 -8.32
N GLN A 167 -5.39 16.56 -7.18
CA GLN A 167 -5.39 15.86 -5.89
C GLN A 167 -6.76 15.25 -5.63
N LYS A 168 -6.87 13.92 -5.67
CA LYS A 168 -8.16 13.22 -5.63
C LYS A 168 -8.96 13.45 -4.33
N ILE A 169 -8.26 13.68 -3.23
CA ILE A 169 -8.81 14.15 -1.96
C ILE A 169 -8.19 15.54 -1.71
N SER A 170 -8.71 16.54 -2.42
CA SER A 170 -8.19 17.91 -2.40
C SER A 170 -8.60 18.65 -1.12
N GLY A 171 -7.68 19.47 -0.59
CA GLY A 171 -7.99 20.40 0.51
C GLY A 171 -9.00 21.49 0.13
N CYS A 172 -9.38 21.65 -1.14
CA CYS A 172 -10.42 22.59 -1.56
C CYS A 172 -11.85 22.04 -1.40
N LEU A 173 -12.00 20.74 -1.13
CA LEU A 173 -13.31 20.10 -0.95
C LEU A 173 -14.03 20.62 0.30
N ASN A 174 -15.28 21.09 0.12
CA ASN A 174 -16.15 21.62 1.18
C ASN A 174 -17.24 20.60 1.62
N THR A 175 -17.06 19.34 1.26
CA THR A 175 -17.94 18.21 1.59
C THR A 175 -17.18 17.17 2.39
N GLU A 176 -17.87 16.55 3.35
CA GLU A 176 -17.34 15.39 4.08
C GLU A 176 -17.86 14.13 3.41
N HIS A 177 -16.98 13.19 3.10
CA HIS A 177 -17.35 11.93 2.48
C HIS A 177 -16.34 10.85 2.85
N PHE A 178 -16.80 9.63 3.12
CA PHE A 178 -15.94 8.51 3.52
C PHE A 178 -14.97 8.82 4.69
N GLY A 179 -15.39 9.67 5.64
CA GLY A 179 -14.57 10.11 6.77
C GLY A 179 -13.57 11.24 6.47
N MET A 180 -13.45 11.70 5.22
CA MET A 180 -12.58 12.82 4.87
C MET A 180 -13.15 14.15 5.36
N SER A 181 -12.31 14.94 6.05
CA SER A 181 -12.67 16.27 6.56
C SER A 181 -12.62 17.34 5.48
N LYS A 182 -13.48 18.36 5.59
CA LYS A 182 -13.44 19.54 4.72
C LYS A 182 -12.14 20.31 4.91
N GLY A 183 -11.62 20.90 3.84
CA GLY A 183 -10.41 21.73 3.95
C GLY A 183 -9.10 20.96 4.08
N VAL A 184 -9.15 19.61 4.13
CA VAL A 184 -8.01 18.74 4.45
C VAL A 184 -7.67 17.87 3.25
N GLY A 185 -6.61 18.26 2.54
CA GLY A 185 -5.99 17.46 1.49
C GLY A 185 -5.36 16.20 2.06
N ARG A 186 -5.43 15.11 1.29
CA ARG A 186 -4.92 13.78 1.65
C ARG A 186 -4.24 13.12 0.45
N GLY A 187 -3.51 12.04 0.69
CA GLY A 187 -2.86 11.29 -0.38
C GLY A 187 -2.17 10.00 0.10
N ALA A 188 -1.30 9.47 -0.74
CA ALA A 188 -0.43 8.35 -0.42
C ALA A 188 1.02 8.72 -0.73
N PRO A 189 1.69 9.50 0.13
CA PRO A 189 3.10 9.81 -0.03
C PRO A 189 3.96 8.54 0.10
N GLU A 190 5.12 8.56 -0.52
CA GLU A 190 6.06 7.43 -0.60
C GLU A 190 7.42 7.86 -0.04
N ILE A 191 7.95 7.05 0.87
CA ILE A 191 9.26 7.25 1.48
C ILE A 191 10.07 5.96 1.31
N ASP A 192 11.15 6.07 0.55
CA ASP A 192 12.06 4.98 0.27
C ASP A 192 13.18 4.99 1.32
N ILE A 193 13.20 3.99 2.21
CA ILE A 193 14.30 3.82 3.15
C ILE A 193 15.55 3.37 2.38
N PHE A 194 15.38 2.45 1.44
CA PHE A 194 16.30 2.26 0.32
C PHE A 194 15.61 1.76 -0.95
N GLU A 195 16.20 2.12 -2.08
CA GLU A 195 16.14 1.40 -3.36
C GLU A 195 17.58 1.17 -3.86
N VAL A 196 17.99 -0.07 -4.13
CA VAL A 196 19.38 -0.34 -4.54
C VAL A 196 19.48 -0.61 -6.04
N GLN A 197 20.54 -0.07 -6.65
CA GLN A 197 21.00 -0.48 -7.97
C GLN A 197 22.36 -1.18 -7.84
N PRO A 198 22.41 -2.52 -7.92
CA PRO A 198 23.66 -3.27 -8.01
C PRO A 198 24.34 -3.03 -9.36
N GLY A 199 25.62 -3.40 -9.46
CA GLY A 199 26.40 -3.28 -10.70
C GLY A 199 27.82 -2.78 -10.44
N ASN A 200 28.57 -2.55 -11.51
CA ASN A 200 30.00 -2.25 -11.43
C ASN A 200 30.42 -0.90 -12.05
N VAL A 201 29.51 -0.16 -12.69
CA VAL A 201 29.79 1.14 -13.33
C VAL A 201 30.19 2.17 -12.27
N LYS A 202 31.36 2.79 -12.44
CA LYS A 202 31.96 3.65 -11.40
C LYS A 202 31.45 5.09 -11.46
N HIS A 203 31.53 5.77 -10.32
CA HIS A 203 31.35 7.22 -10.25
C HIS A 203 32.28 7.94 -11.25
N ASN A 204 31.90 9.14 -11.70
CA ASN A 204 32.60 9.89 -12.74
C ASN A 204 32.81 9.14 -14.07
N THR A 205 32.09 8.03 -14.34
CA THR A 205 32.11 7.31 -15.62
C THR A 205 30.70 7.08 -16.16
N GLU A 206 30.56 7.00 -17.48
CA GLU A 206 29.33 6.62 -18.18
C GLU A 206 28.09 7.41 -17.67
N GLN A 207 27.02 6.71 -17.28
CA GLN A 207 25.79 7.29 -16.73
C GLN A 207 25.98 7.98 -15.36
N PHE A 208 27.08 7.72 -14.66
CA PHE A 208 27.47 8.40 -13.41
C PHE A 208 28.57 9.46 -13.62
N SER A 209 28.83 9.87 -14.86
CA SER A 209 29.89 10.83 -15.23
C SER A 209 29.89 12.17 -14.49
N LYS A 210 28.75 12.57 -13.90
CA LYS A 210 28.60 13.79 -13.11
C LYS A 210 28.37 13.54 -11.61
N MET A 211 28.33 12.29 -11.14
CA MET A 211 28.05 11.91 -9.76
C MET A 211 29.29 11.32 -9.08
N SER A 212 29.47 11.62 -7.79
CA SER A 212 30.54 11.07 -6.94
C SER A 212 30.27 9.65 -6.44
N VAL A 213 29.08 9.10 -6.72
CA VAL A 213 28.65 7.74 -6.40
C VAL A 213 28.31 7.02 -7.71
N GLY A 214 28.68 5.75 -7.80
CA GLY A 214 28.31 4.83 -8.88
C GLY A 214 27.84 3.49 -8.31
N GLN A 215 27.66 2.49 -9.15
CA GLN A 215 27.19 1.18 -8.71
C GLN A 215 28.25 0.41 -7.90
N PRO A 216 27.82 -0.38 -6.88
CA PRO A 216 26.46 -0.46 -6.36
C PRO A 216 26.11 0.75 -5.47
N PHE A 217 24.87 1.24 -5.53
CA PHE A 217 24.40 2.34 -4.67
C PHE A 217 23.00 2.11 -4.11
N SER A 218 22.71 2.78 -3.00
CA SER A 218 21.38 2.86 -2.37
C SER A 218 20.82 4.27 -2.56
N SER A 219 19.68 4.41 -3.23
CA SER A 219 18.87 5.63 -3.24
C SER A 219 18.01 5.67 -1.99
N ALA A 220 17.97 6.80 -1.29
CA ALA A 220 16.99 7.13 -0.26
C ALA A 220 16.15 8.31 -0.77
N SER A 221 14.83 8.23 -0.70
CA SER A 221 13.93 9.21 -1.34
C SER A 221 12.72 9.58 -0.49
N LEU A 222 12.26 10.83 -0.64
CA LEU A 222 10.87 11.22 -0.45
C LEU A 222 10.27 11.51 -1.83
N GLN A 223 9.22 10.79 -2.22
CA GLN A 223 8.36 11.20 -3.33
C GLN A 223 7.28 12.16 -2.80
N VAL A 224 7.08 13.29 -3.46
CA VAL A 224 6.15 14.32 -2.98
C VAL A 224 5.36 14.99 -4.10
N ALA A 225 4.06 15.16 -3.87
CA ALA A 225 3.18 16.04 -4.66
C ALA A 225 2.43 17.07 -3.77
N PRO A 226 2.24 18.30 -4.26
CA PRO A 226 2.67 18.80 -5.57
C PRO A 226 4.20 18.97 -5.63
N GLY A 227 4.80 18.53 -6.74
CA GLY A 227 6.20 18.75 -7.07
C GLY A 227 6.42 20.11 -7.75
N LYS A 228 7.69 20.49 -7.87
CA LYS A 228 8.13 21.77 -8.43
C LYS A 228 7.88 21.82 -9.94
N SER A 229 6.88 22.60 -10.33
CA SER A 229 6.38 22.69 -11.71
C SER A 229 7.13 23.68 -12.62
N TRP A 230 8.03 24.50 -12.06
CA TRP A 230 8.75 25.57 -12.77
C TRP A 230 10.17 25.74 -12.22
N GLN A 231 11.11 26.16 -13.07
CA GLN A 231 12.54 26.27 -12.73
C GLN A 231 13.08 24.99 -12.04
N ARG A 232 12.83 23.80 -12.60
CA ARG A 232 13.37 22.53 -12.07
C ARG A 232 14.62 22.11 -12.87
N PRO A 233 15.58 21.39 -12.27
CA PRO A 233 16.71 20.83 -13.01
C PRO A 233 16.25 19.80 -14.04
N GLY A 234 16.97 19.73 -15.16
CA GLY A 234 16.81 18.63 -16.12
C GLY A 234 17.52 17.35 -15.64
N PRO A 235 16.98 16.15 -15.91
CA PRO A 235 17.66 14.89 -15.63
C PRO A 235 19.11 14.86 -16.13
N GLY A 236 20.01 14.28 -15.34
CA GLY A 236 21.43 14.24 -15.60
C GLY A 236 22.16 15.58 -15.42
N ASN A 237 21.55 16.60 -14.80
CA ASN A 237 22.19 17.88 -14.51
C ASN A 237 22.09 18.26 -13.03
N TRP A 238 23.14 18.90 -12.53
CA TRP A 238 23.15 19.50 -11.19
C TRP A 238 22.24 20.73 -11.15
N PRO A 239 21.52 20.97 -10.03
CA PRO A 239 20.58 22.07 -9.95
C PRO A 239 21.30 23.40 -9.80
N GLY A 240 20.87 24.38 -10.59
CA GLY A 240 21.26 25.77 -10.44
C GLY A 240 20.61 26.45 -9.22
N PRO A 241 20.96 27.71 -8.94
CA PRO A 241 20.38 28.47 -7.84
C PRO A 241 18.84 28.51 -7.93
N LYS A 242 18.16 28.10 -6.84
CA LYS A 242 16.70 27.99 -6.73
C LYS A 242 16.03 26.91 -7.59
N GLU A 243 16.80 26.10 -8.31
CA GLU A 243 16.21 25.04 -9.15
C GLU A 243 15.74 23.83 -8.35
N TRP A 244 16.28 23.62 -7.15
CA TRP A 244 15.92 22.48 -6.29
C TRP A 244 15.71 22.90 -4.84
N TYR A 245 15.31 21.94 -4.01
CA TYR A 245 15.06 22.11 -2.58
C TYR A 245 16.34 22.54 -1.86
N ASN A 246 16.23 23.54 -0.97
CA ASN A 246 17.36 24.09 -0.21
C ASN A 246 17.44 23.46 1.18
N GLY A 247 18.62 23.50 1.82
CA GLY A 247 18.77 23.07 3.22
C GLY A 247 18.82 21.55 3.43
N LEU A 248 18.83 20.75 2.35
CA LEU A 248 19.08 19.32 2.42
C LEU A 248 20.47 19.06 3.02
N LYS A 249 20.56 18.24 4.06
CA LYS A 249 21.83 17.79 4.67
C LYS A 249 22.18 16.42 4.11
N PHE A 250 23.43 16.24 3.71
CA PHE A 250 23.91 15.05 3.00
C PHE A 250 24.95 14.29 3.82
N GLY A 251 24.90 12.96 3.73
CA GLY A 251 25.83 12.04 4.37
C GLY A 251 27.22 12.00 3.73
N PRO A 252 28.22 11.41 4.42
CA PRO A 252 29.46 11.01 3.76
C PRO A 252 29.17 9.96 2.68
N ASN A 253 30.00 9.91 1.64
CA ASN A 253 29.87 8.98 0.50
C ASN A 253 28.48 8.99 -0.19
N SER A 254 27.74 10.09 -0.09
CA SER A 254 26.45 10.31 -0.75
C SER A 254 26.50 11.43 -1.78
N THR A 255 25.59 11.39 -2.75
CA THR A 255 25.39 12.41 -3.79
C THR A 255 23.89 12.66 -4.01
N GLN A 256 23.51 13.87 -4.42
CA GLN A 256 22.18 14.09 -5.00
C GLN A 256 22.00 13.10 -6.14
N ASN A 257 20.87 12.39 -6.16
CA ASN A 257 20.48 11.66 -7.36
C ASN A 257 20.06 12.71 -8.40
N ILE A 258 20.95 12.99 -9.36
CA ILE A 258 20.67 13.91 -10.46
C ILE A 258 20.07 13.19 -11.68
N ALA A 259 20.06 11.85 -11.68
CA ALA A 259 19.51 11.06 -12.78
C ALA A 259 17.97 11.10 -12.78
N PHE A 260 17.36 11.22 -11.60
CA PHE A 260 15.91 11.28 -11.44
C PHE A 260 15.51 12.35 -10.42
N TYR A 261 14.63 13.26 -10.83
CA TYR A 261 14.07 14.34 -10.00
C TYR A 261 12.56 14.19 -9.78
N GLY A 262 11.97 13.04 -10.14
CA GLY A 262 10.51 12.86 -10.24
C GLY A 262 9.96 13.11 -11.64
N THR A 263 8.63 13.06 -11.76
CA THR A 263 7.89 12.80 -13.00
C THR A 263 6.75 13.80 -13.22
N TYR A 264 6.43 14.08 -14.49
CA TYR A 264 5.17 14.71 -14.87
C TYR A 264 4.10 13.64 -15.03
N ASN A 265 3.14 13.61 -14.10
CA ASN A 265 2.06 12.63 -14.09
C ASN A 265 0.93 13.13 -15.00
N HIS A 266 0.75 12.44 -16.12
CA HIS A 266 -0.29 12.69 -17.10
C HIS A 266 -1.17 11.44 -17.27
N PHE A 267 -2.48 11.63 -17.26
CA PHE A 267 -3.46 10.54 -17.30
C PHE A 267 -4.25 10.62 -18.60
N LYS A 268 -3.99 9.69 -19.54
CA LYS A 268 -4.59 9.70 -20.89
C LYS A 268 -6.12 9.80 -20.87
N ASP A 269 -6.76 9.13 -19.92
CA ASP A 269 -8.22 9.04 -19.79
C ASP A 269 -8.83 10.14 -18.89
N ALA A 270 -8.04 11.11 -18.43
CA ALA A 270 -8.54 12.21 -17.60
C ALA A 270 -9.38 13.20 -18.43
N PRO A 271 -10.44 13.81 -17.85
CA PRO A 271 -11.30 14.77 -18.55
C PRO A 271 -10.57 16.00 -19.11
N SER A 272 -9.42 16.38 -18.53
CA SER A 272 -8.57 17.46 -19.00
C SER A 272 -7.17 17.39 -18.36
N THR A 273 -6.24 18.24 -18.80
CA THR A 273 -4.92 18.42 -18.17
C THR A 273 -4.97 19.07 -16.78
N ALA A 274 -6.15 19.47 -16.26
CA ALA A 274 -6.29 19.93 -14.88
C ALA A 274 -5.94 18.82 -13.85
N TYR A 275 -6.06 17.56 -14.26
CA TYR A 275 -5.69 16.38 -13.47
C TYR A 275 -4.18 16.11 -13.44
N ASP A 276 -3.38 16.80 -14.25
CA ASP A 276 -1.94 16.57 -14.34
C ASP A 276 -1.16 17.29 -13.22
N TYR A 277 -0.10 16.64 -12.72
CA TYR A 277 0.76 17.21 -11.69
C TYR A 277 2.19 16.69 -11.77
N TRP A 278 3.13 17.52 -11.33
CA TRP A 278 4.48 17.05 -11.05
C TRP A 278 4.51 16.32 -9.71
N SER A 279 5.23 15.21 -9.65
CA SER A 279 5.77 14.65 -8.42
C SER A 279 7.29 14.84 -8.43
N ASP A 280 7.89 15.09 -7.27
CA ASP A 280 9.33 15.23 -7.10
C ASP A 280 9.90 14.09 -6.27
N ALA A 281 11.08 13.61 -6.67
CA ALA A 281 11.86 12.60 -5.95
C ALA A 281 13.03 13.28 -5.22
N VAL A 282 12.80 13.75 -3.99
CA VAL A 282 13.85 14.39 -3.17
C VAL A 282 14.76 13.30 -2.61
N SER A 283 15.87 13.04 -3.30
CA SER A 283 16.60 11.77 -3.20
C SER A 283 18.13 11.90 -3.16
N GLN A 284 18.80 10.95 -2.51
CA GLN A 284 20.26 10.80 -2.51
C GLN A 284 20.71 9.36 -2.72
N ASN A 285 21.78 9.21 -3.52
CA ASN A 285 22.47 7.95 -3.72
C ASN A 285 23.67 7.86 -2.76
N ARG A 286 23.70 6.84 -1.91
CA ARG A 286 24.82 6.44 -1.04
C ARG A 286 25.61 5.31 -1.68
N GLN A 287 26.94 5.42 -1.73
CA GLN A 287 27.81 4.36 -2.25
C GLN A 287 27.75 3.11 -1.35
N LEU A 288 27.53 1.95 -1.96
CA LEU A 288 27.62 0.64 -1.30
C LEU A 288 28.92 -0.09 -1.67
N SER A 289 29.26 -1.08 -0.84
CA SER A 289 30.32 -2.08 -1.01
C SER A 289 29.75 -3.50 -1.05
N ALA A 290 30.57 -4.48 -1.45
CA ALA A 290 30.19 -5.90 -1.52
C ALA A 290 29.62 -6.46 -0.20
N THR A 291 30.09 -5.97 0.95
CA THR A 291 29.60 -6.37 2.29
C THR A 291 28.08 -6.32 2.45
N HIS A 292 27.40 -5.35 1.83
CA HIS A 292 25.94 -5.19 1.89
C HIS A 292 25.17 -6.30 1.17
N PHE A 293 25.87 -7.13 0.38
CA PHE A 293 25.37 -8.29 -0.34
C PHE A 293 25.93 -9.61 0.22
N GLU A 294 26.81 -9.53 1.24
CA GLU A 294 27.50 -10.66 1.87
C GLU A 294 27.06 -10.87 3.33
N GLY A 295 26.32 -9.91 3.90
CA GLY A 295 25.74 -9.99 5.23
C GLY A 295 24.73 -8.86 5.51
N PRO A 296 24.08 -8.88 6.69
CA PRO A 296 23.07 -7.90 7.06
C PRO A 296 23.66 -6.54 7.44
N HIS A 297 23.03 -5.48 6.96
CA HIS A 297 23.28 -4.08 7.31
C HIS A 297 22.00 -3.39 7.79
N VAL A 298 22.10 -2.38 8.66
CA VAL A 298 20.92 -1.72 9.26
C VAL A 298 20.56 -0.46 8.48
N PHE A 299 19.41 -0.50 7.81
CA PHE A 299 18.81 0.66 7.15
C PHE A 299 17.73 1.25 8.06
N ARG A 300 17.79 2.56 8.31
CA ARG A 300 16.91 3.27 9.27
C ARG A 300 16.37 4.57 8.69
N LEU A 301 15.11 4.84 9.01
CA LEU A 301 14.46 6.14 8.83
C LEU A 301 13.98 6.66 10.19
N GLU A 302 14.29 7.90 10.49
CA GLU A 302 13.68 8.71 11.54
C GLU A 302 12.71 9.69 10.88
N TRP A 303 11.45 9.71 11.33
CA TRP A 303 10.35 10.44 10.71
C TRP A 303 9.55 11.18 11.78
N GLU A 304 9.53 12.51 11.69
CA GLU A 304 8.73 13.37 12.57
C GLU A 304 7.73 14.15 11.72
N PRO A 305 6.41 13.88 11.83
CA PRO A 305 5.38 14.64 11.15
C PRO A 305 5.30 16.12 11.61
N PRO A 306 4.72 17.02 10.79
CA PRO A 306 4.49 18.40 11.19
C PRO A 306 3.56 18.53 12.42
N SER A 307 3.85 19.47 13.32
CA SER A 307 3.03 19.79 14.50
C SER A 307 3.37 21.15 15.11
N GLU A 308 2.54 21.67 16.02
CA GLU A 308 2.88 22.90 16.77
C GLU A 308 4.19 22.77 17.57
N LYS A 309 4.53 21.56 18.03
CA LYS A 309 5.73 21.25 18.83
C LYS A 309 6.98 21.06 17.97
N TRP A 310 6.84 20.46 16.79
CA TRP A 310 7.95 20.06 15.91
C TRP A 310 8.07 20.90 14.63
N GLY A 311 7.22 21.92 14.46
CA GLY A 311 7.19 22.78 13.28
C GLY A 311 6.79 21.99 12.03
N ASP A 312 7.53 22.17 10.95
CA ASP A 312 7.26 21.50 9.66
C ASP A 312 7.67 20.00 9.63
N GLY A 313 8.24 19.47 10.72
CA GLY A 313 8.70 18.07 10.82
C GLY A 313 10.05 17.80 10.15
N TYR A 314 10.46 16.52 10.06
CA TYR A 314 11.68 16.09 9.36
C TYR A 314 11.65 14.61 8.94
N LEU A 315 12.56 14.25 8.03
CA LEU A 315 12.93 12.89 7.66
C LEU A 315 14.45 12.75 7.61
N HIS A 316 15.01 11.77 8.32
CA HIS A 316 16.45 11.46 8.32
C HIS A 316 16.70 9.97 8.05
N TRP A 317 17.58 9.67 7.10
CA TRP A 317 17.92 8.30 6.68
C TRP A 317 19.32 7.93 7.15
N TYR A 318 19.52 6.70 7.58
CA TYR A 318 20.80 6.17 8.04
C TYR A 318 21.07 4.77 7.48
N LEU A 319 22.35 4.48 7.27
CA LEU A 319 22.89 3.15 7.01
C LEU A 319 23.99 2.87 8.05
N ASP A 320 23.79 1.83 8.85
CA ASP A 320 24.65 1.46 10.01
C ASP A 320 24.88 2.62 11.00
N GLY A 321 23.92 3.54 11.09
CA GLY A 321 24.00 4.74 11.93
C GLY A 321 24.76 5.91 11.30
N GLU A 322 25.35 5.77 10.11
CA GLU A 322 25.82 6.91 9.32
C GLU A 322 24.66 7.57 8.56
N LEU A 323 24.55 8.90 8.63
CA LEU A 323 23.55 9.66 7.88
C LEU A 323 23.72 9.42 6.37
N ILE A 324 22.61 9.22 5.65
CA ILE A 324 22.53 9.28 4.18
C ILE A 324 22.02 10.64 3.75
N LEU A 325 20.83 11.01 4.21
CA LEU A 325 20.06 12.19 3.81
C LEU A 325 19.30 12.70 5.04
N ALA A 326 19.21 14.02 5.17
CA ALA A 326 18.32 14.68 6.12
C ALA A 326 17.55 15.82 5.45
N ILE A 327 16.22 15.75 5.53
CA ILE A 327 15.25 16.73 5.03
C ILE A 327 14.54 17.34 6.24
N ASN A 328 14.62 18.66 6.39
CA ASN A 328 13.73 19.41 7.27
C ASN A 328 12.46 19.82 6.51
N GLY A 329 11.28 19.77 7.12
CA GLY A 329 10.03 20.06 6.43
C GLY A 329 9.94 21.44 5.81
N THR A 330 10.56 22.46 6.40
CA THR A 330 10.61 23.81 5.83
C THR A 330 11.26 23.80 4.44
N SER A 331 12.21 22.90 4.17
CA SER A 331 12.80 22.71 2.84
C SER A 331 11.76 22.35 1.78
N ILE A 332 10.77 21.52 2.13
CA ILE A 332 9.70 21.06 1.24
C ILE A 332 8.58 22.12 1.16
N THR A 333 8.05 22.50 2.31
CA THR A 333 6.85 23.35 2.42
C THR A 333 7.07 24.75 1.84
N SER A 334 8.29 25.30 1.96
CA SER A 334 8.66 26.58 1.35
C SER A 334 8.70 26.58 -0.18
N VAL A 335 8.79 25.41 -0.83
CA VAL A 335 8.96 25.28 -2.29
C VAL A 335 7.64 24.95 -2.99
N THR A 336 6.82 24.06 -2.42
CA THR A 336 5.58 23.58 -3.07
C THR A 336 4.33 23.67 -2.19
N GLY A 337 4.51 23.97 -0.89
CA GLY A 337 3.44 23.86 0.11
C GLY A 337 3.01 22.42 0.39
N ALA A 338 3.76 21.42 -0.07
CA ALA A 338 3.65 20.05 0.42
C ALA A 338 4.30 19.94 1.81
N GLU A 339 3.89 18.96 2.61
CA GLU A 339 4.37 18.76 3.97
C GLU A 339 5.25 17.50 4.08
N ILE A 340 6.03 17.38 5.16
CA ILE A 340 6.53 16.06 5.57
C ILE A 340 5.31 15.15 5.77
N PRO A 341 5.31 13.92 5.23
CA PRO A 341 4.17 13.02 5.34
C PRO A 341 3.65 12.88 6.77
N SER A 342 2.33 12.88 6.90
CA SER A 342 1.60 12.61 8.14
C SER A 342 0.50 11.56 7.95
N GLU A 343 0.46 10.92 6.79
CA GLU A 343 -0.46 9.82 6.50
C GLU A 343 -0.03 8.54 7.24
N PRO A 344 -0.97 7.71 7.74
CA PRO A 344 -0.68 6.35 8.16
C PRO A 344 -0.08 5.56 6.99
N SER A 345 1.15 5.08 7.16
CA SER A 345 1.91 4.42 6.11
C SER A 345 2.22 2.97 6.49
N TYR A 346 2.24 2.09 5.49
CA TYR A 346 2.48 0.66 5.64
C TYR A 346 3.84 0.26 5.02
N ILE A 347 4.39 -0.86 5.48
CA ILE A 347 5.73 -1.34 5.13
C ILE A 347 5.70 -2.19 3.86
N ILE A 348 6.72 -2.01 3.01
CA ILE A 348 6.95 -2.79 1.79
C ILE A 348 8.39 -3.28 1.72
N PHE A 349 8.56 -4.57 1.44
CA PHE A 349 9.83 -5.17 1.01
C PHE A 349 9.63 -5.86 -0.33
N ASN A 350 10.49 -5.62 -1.32
CA ASN A 350 10.43 -6.31 -2.60
C ASN A 350 11.80 -6.39 -3.29
N THR A 351 11.91 -7.26 -4.28
CA THR A 351 12.97 -7.22 -5.28
C THR A 351 12.35 -7.18 -6.67
N ALA A 352 12.29 -6.00 -7.28
CA ALA A 352 11.82 -5.85 -8.64
C ALA A 352 12.90 -6.21 -9.68
N VAL A 353 12.47 -6.39 -10.92
CA VAL A 353 13.28 -6.45 -12.13
C VAL A 353 12.56 -5.62 -13.19
N SER A 354 13.24 -4.67 -13.83
CA SER A 354 12.65 -3.66 -14.74
C SER A 354 13.62 -3.33 -15.88
N LYS A 355 13.07 -2.97 -17.05
CA LYS A 355 13.88 -2.43 -18.18
C LYS A 355 14.51 -1.06 -17.87
N GLU A 356 14.00 -0.34 -16.87
CA GLU A 356 14.40 1.03 -16.53
C GLU A 356 15.46 1.08 -15.41
N TRP A 357 15.77 -0.05 -14.78
CA TRP A 357 16.66 -0.11 -13.62
C TRP A 357 17.81 -1.10 -13.77
N GLY A 358 19.04 -0.63 -13.59
CA GLY A 358 20.25 -1.47 -13.47
C GLY A 358 20.74 -2.18 -14.73
N PHE A 359 19.95 -2.28 -15.81
CA PHE A 359 20.40 -2.81 -17.10
C PHE A 359 21.17 -1.76 -17.94
N PRO A 360 21.94 -2.19 -18.96
CA PRO A 360 22.68 -1.28 -19.82
C PRO A 360 21.78 -0.26 -20.53
N GLN A 361 22.08 1.03 -20.39
CA GLN A 361 21.31 2.10 -21.06
C GLN A 361 21.40 2.03 -22.59
N THR A 362 22.50 1.50 -23.12
CA THR A 362 22.69 1.25 -24.56
C THR A 362 22.86 -0.23 -24.80
N CYS A 363 22.04 -0.78 -25.67
CA CYS A 363 22.10 -2.18 -26.07
C CYS A 363 23.39 -2.51 -26.83
N PRO A 364 23.96 -3.72 -26.64
CA PRO A 364 25.12 -4.16 -27.40
C PRO A 364 24.87 -4.11 -28.92
N PRO A 365 25.90 -3.87 -29.76
CA PRO A 365 25.75 -3.89 -31.21
C PRO A 365 25.12 -5.20 -31.71
N GLY A 366 24.05 -5.08 -32.50
CA GLY A 366 23.28 -6.24 -32.99
C GLY A 366 22.23 -6.78 -32.02
N CYS A 367 22.11 -6.26 -30.80
CA CYS A 367 21.08 -6.65 -29.86
C CYS A 367 19.76 -5.89 -30.08
N PRO A 368 18.61 -6.56 -30.26
CA PRO A 368 17.32 -5.88 -30.39
C PRO A 368 16.71 -5.42 -29.06
N CYS A 369 17.14 -5.95 -27.90
CA CYS A 369 16.68 -5.53 -26.56
C CYS A 369 15.15 -5.52 -26.37
N LYS A 370 14.43 -6.50 -26.93
CA LYS A 370 12.95 -6.54 -26.84
C LYS A 370 12.45 -7.44 -25.72
N ASN A 371 12.91 -8.69 -25.72
CA ASN A 371 12.18 -9.77 -25.07
C ASN A 371 12.64 -10.07 -23.63
N TYR A 372 13.92 -9.85 -23.30
CA TYR A 372 14.50 -10.06 -21.97
C TYR A 372 14.08 -11.42 -21.36
N ASP A 373 14.60 -12.52 -21.91
CA ASP A 373 14.34 -13.87 -21.43
C ASP A 373 15.64 -14.63 -21.12
N CYS A 374 15.87 -14.92 -19.84
CA CYS A 374 17.02 -15.72 -19.40
C CYS A 374 16.89 -17.22 -19.71
N LEU A 375 15.70 -17.72 -20.06
CA LEU A 375 15.44 -19.13 -20.39
C LEU A 375 15.57 -19.41 -21.90
N SER A 376 15.40 -18.40 -22.76
CA SER A 376 15.59 -18.54 -24.22
C SER A 376 16.99 -19.00 -24.60
N THR A 377 17.12 -19.74 -25.71
CA THR A 377 18.41 -20.07 -26.33
C THR A 377 18.86 -19.05 -27.37
N SER A 378 18.03 -18.05 -27.68
CA SER A 378 18.36 -17.00 -28.65
C SER A 378 19.26 -15.92 -28.03
N PHE A 379 20.22 -15.41 -28.81
CA PHE A 379 21.00 -14.24 -28.43
C PHE A 379 20.11 -13.00 -28.31
N ASP A 380 19.19 -12.80 -29.26
CA ASP A 380 18.31 -11.63 -29.39
C ASP A 380 17.42 -11.40 -28.16
N ASP A 381 17.07 -12.49 -27.46
CA ASP A 381 16.24 -12.45 -26.25
C ASP A 381 17.05 -12.17 -24.97
N LYS A 382 18.36 -12.44 -25.00
CA LYS A 382 19.28 -12.42 -23.85
C LYS A 382 20.24 -11.23 -23.83
N CYS A 383 20.53 -10.65 -24.98
CA CYS A 383 21.61 -9.67 -25.13
C CYS A 383 21.39 -8.32 -24.40
N GLY A 384 20.21 -8.07 -23.85
CA GLY A 384 19.90 -6.88 -23.05
C GLY A 384 20.32 -6.97 -21.57
N PHE A 385 20.79 -8.11 -21.08
CA PHE A 385 21.18 -8.30 -19.69
C PHE A 385 22.64 -7.92 -19.42
N ASN A 386 22.94 -7.56 -18.17
CA ASN A 386 24.32 -7.52 -17.69
C ASN A 386 24.94 -8.93 -17.68
N PRO A 387 26.26 -9.08 -17.97
CA PRO A 387 26.96 -10.35 -17.86
C PRO A 387 26.74 -11.02 -16.49
N GLY A 388 26.41 -12.31 -16.50
CA GLY A 388 26.15 -13.11 -15.29
C GLY A 388 24.75 -12.95 -14.68
N PHE A 389 23.92 -11.99 -15.12
CA PHE A 389 22.57 -11.79 -14.57
C PHE A 389 21.67 -13.03 -14.72
N CYS A 390 21.66 -13.65 -15.89
CA CYS A 390 20.88 -14.87 -16.11
C CYS A 390 21.42 -16.07 -15.33
N ASP A 391 22.74 -16.18 -15.16
CA ASP A 391 23.35 -17.27 -14.39
C ASP A 391 22.97 -17.15 -12.90
N MET A 392 23.01 -15.93 -12.36
CA MET A 392 22.54 -15.60 -11.00
C MET A 392 21.06 -15.93 -10.77
N LEU A 393 20.20 -15.71 -11.77
CA LEU A 393 18.76 -15.99 -11.68
C LEU A 393 18.35 -17.45 -11.97
N THR A 394 19.22 -18.23 -12.61
CA THR A 394 18.97 -19.65 -12.94
C THR A 394 19.65 -20.62 -11.95
N SER A 395 20.80 -20.26 -11.39
CA SER A 395 21.31 -20.86 -10.13
C SER A 395 20.34 -20.65 -8.97
N GLY A 396 19.68 -19.48 -8.96
CA GLY A 396 18.75 -19.06 -7.93
C GLY A 396 19.45 -18.40 -6.73
N ASP A 397 20.60 -17.76 -6.94
CA ASP A 397 21.39 -17.10 -5.89
C ASP A 397 20.91 -15.67 -5.55
N ALA A 398 19.87 -15.16 -6.22
CA ALA A 398 19.28 -13.85 -5.94
C ALA A 398 18.26 -13.90 -4.78
N HIS A 399 18.76 -13.77 -3.55
CA HIS A 399 17.99 -13.83 -2.30
C HIS A 399 18.18 -12.56 -1.46
N MET A 400 17.12 -11.76 -1.28
CA MET A 400 17.13 -10.64 -0.33
C MET A 400 16.68 -11.17 1.03
N LYS A 401 17.50 -11.00 2.07
CA LYS A 401 17.16 -11.48 3.41
C LYS A 401 16.89 -10.31 4.35
N VAL A 402 15.82 -10.40 5.14
CA VAL A 402 15.54 -9.46 6.23
C VAL A 402 15.57 -10.24 7.54
N ASP A 403 16.58 -9.97 8.37
CA ASP A 403 16.78 -10.61 9.67
C ASP A 403 15.71 -10.14 10.66
N TRP A 404 15.44 -8.83 10.70
CA TRP A 404 14.32 -8.24 11.43
C TRP A 404 13.90 -6.90 10.83
N VAL A 405 12.66 -6.50 11.13
CA VAL A 405 12.16 -5.13 10.96
C VAL A 405 11.51 -4.67 12.27
N ARG A 406 11.75 -3.43 12.68
CA ARG A 406 11.29 -2.86 13.94
C ARG A 406 10.81 -1.42 13.76
N VAL A 407 9.72 -1.08 14.46
CA VAL A 407 9.18 0.27 14.55
C VAL A 407 9.17 0.71 16.01
N TYR A 408 9.67 1.90 16.28
CA TYR A 408 9.72 2.52 17.60
C TYR A 408 9.07 3.90 17.57
N GLN A 409 8.36 4.25 18.64
CA GLN A 409 7.73 5.55 18.80
C GLN A 409 7.98 6.12 20.21
N ASP A 410 8.17 7.43 20.30
CA ASP A 410 8.11 8.16 21.57
C ASP A 410 6.66 8.15 22.10
N PRO A 411 6.36 7.50 23.25
CA PRO A 411 5.02 7.43 23.83
C PRO A 411 4.52 8.77 24.40
N HIS A 412 5.34 9.82 24.37
CA HIS A 412 5.01 11.18 24.77
C HIS A 412 4.92 12.15 23.58
N ASN A 413 4.98 11.63 22.34
CA ASN A 413 4.74 12.39 21.13
C ASN A 413 3.38 12.02 20.54
N ASP A 414 2.45 12.97 20.49
CA ASP A 414 1.05 12.74 20.13
C ASP A 414 0.79 12.61 18.62
N VAL A 415 1.75 13.04 17.78
CA VAL A 415 1.77 12.76 16.34
C VAL A 415 2.31 11.37 15.98
N HIS A 416 2.96 10.68 16.91
CA HIS A 416 3.33 9.28 16.72
C HIS A 416 2.10 8.37 16.94
N LYS A 417 1.70 7.64 15.90
CA LYS A 417 0.54 6.73 15.94
C LYS A 417 0.90 5.36 15.38
N VAL A 418 0.34 4.31 15.95
CA VAL A 418 0.22 2.99 15.33
C VAL A 418 -1.22 2.84 14.83
N GLY A 419 -1.45 2.20 13.68
CA GLY A 419 -2.78 1.94 13.14
C GLY A 419 -3.00 2.55 11.76
N CYS A 420 -3.84 1.90 10.95
CA CYS A 420 -4.02 2.24 9.52
C CYS A 420 -5.04 3.35 9.23
N SER A 421 -5.92 3.69 10.18
CA SER A 421 -6.96 4.71 10.07
C SER A 421 -7.07 5.42 11.41
N THR A 422 -6.44 6.59 11.59
CA THR A 422 -6.48 7.34 12.85
C THR A 422 -7.57 8.41 12.84
N PRO A 423 -7.97 9.00 13.98
CA PRO A 423 -9.01 10.05 14.00
C PRO A 423 -8.61 11.30 13.22
N GLU A 424 -7.31 11.64 13.18
CA GLU A 424 -6.76 12.80 12.48
C GLU A 424 -6.54 12.52 10.98
N ARG A 425 -6.29 11.26 10.63
CA ARG A 425 -6.02 10.79 9.26
C ARG A 425 -6.79 9.50 8.96
N PRO A 426 -8.14 9.55 8.90
CA PRO A 426 -8.96 8.37 8.63
C PRO A 426 -8.73 7.85 7.21
N THR A 427 -8.79 6.54 7.03
CA THR A 427 -8.61 5.86 5.73
C THR A 427 -9.62 4.73 5.50
N ARG A 428 -10.11 4.07 6.57
CA ARG A 428 -10.97 2.87 6.48
C ARG A 428 -12.20 3.07 5.61
N ARG A 429 -13.07 4.02 5.96
CA ARG A 429 -14.31 4.31 5.21
C ARG A 429 -14.04 4.71 3.76
N TRP A 430 -12.87 5.27 3.44
CA TRP A 430 -12.46 5.56 2.06
C TRP A 430 -12.08 4.29 1.30
N ILE A 431 -11.29 3.42 1.91
CA ILE A 431 -10.89 2.14 1.33
C ILE A 431 -12.12 1.25 1.11
N GLU A 432 -13.03 1.15 2.09
CA GLU A 432 -14.31 0.43 1.99
C GLU A 432 -15.20 1.02 0.88
N GLY A 433 -15.40 2.35 0.90
CA GLY A 433 -16.18 3.06 -0.12
C GLY A 433 -15.61 3.00 -1.54
N ASN A 434 -14.35 2.58 -1.69
CA ASN A 434 -13.64 2.44 -2.95
C ASN A 434 -13.03 1.05 -3.16
N GLU A 435 -13.52 0.00 -2.48
CA GLU A 435 -12.84 -1.30 -2.34
C GLU A 435 -12.33 -1.90 -3.65
N LYS A 436 -13.08 -1.72 -4.75
CA LYS A 436 -12.77 -2.19 -6.10
C LYS A 436 -11.44 -1.64 -6.65
N ARG A 437 -10.95 -0.51 -6.14
CA ARG A 437 -9.63 0.06 -6.48
C ARG A 437 -8.46 -0.73 -5.90
N TYR A 438 -8.72 -1.55 -4.88
CA TYR A 438 -7.74 -2.32 -4.10
C TYR A 438 -7.89 -3.84 -4.33
N MET A 439 -8.64 -4.23 -5.37
CA MET A 439 -9.03 -5.61 -5.69
C MET A 439 -8.63 -5.98 -7.12
N MET A 440 -8.45 -7.27 -7.36
CA MET A 440 -8.30 -7.86 -8.69
C MET A 440 -9.62 -8.48 -9.16
N GLU A 441 -9.67 -8.85 -10.44
CA GLU A 441 -10.79 -9.60 -10.99
C GLU A 441 -10.91 -10.97 -10.31
N GLY A 442 -12.07 -11.26 -9.73
CA GLY A 442 -12.33 -12.49 -8.96
C GLY A 442 -12.14 -12.34 -7.45
N ASP A 443 -11.54 -11.25 -6.96
CA ASP A 443 -11.52 -10.97 -5.52
C ASP A 443 -12.93 -10.62 -5.01
N VAL A 444 -13.23 -11.04 -3.78
CA VAL A 444 -14.51 -10.75 -3.09
C VAL A 444 -14.37 -9.55 -2.14
N ARG A 445 -13.14 -9.22 -1.71
CA ARG A 445 -12.76 -8.08 -0.86
C ARG A 445 -11.25 -7.82 -1.00
N PRO A 446 -10.71 -6.65 -0.59
CA PRO A 446 -9.28 -6.31 -0.78
C PRO A 446 -8.27 -7.21 -0.05
N LEU A 447 -8.63 -7.80 1.10
CA LEU A 447 -7.80 -8.71 1.89
C LEU A 447 -8.64 -9.84 2.47
N LYS A 448 -8.18 -11.08 2.34
CA LYS A 448 -8.79 -12.25 2.99
C LYS A 448 -8.60 -12.19 4.50
N GLU A 449 -9.60 -12.70 5.23
CA GLU A 449 -9.49 -12.88 6.67
C GLU A 449 -8.43 -13.94 7.00
N VAL A 450 -7.71 -13.75 8.11
CA VAL A 450 -6.70 -14.69 8.56
C VAL A 450 -7.38 -15.74 9.47
N PRO A 451 -7.50 -17.00 9.05
CA PRO A 451 -8.21 -18.02 9.81
C PRO A 451 -7.34 -18.54 10.95
N ARG A 452 -7.97 -19.01 12.04
CA ARG A 452 -7.28 -19.69 13.15
C ARG A 452 -7.10 -21.19 12.89
N GLY A 453 -6.48 -21.51 11.75
CA GLY A 453 -6.24 -22.88 11.28
C GLY A 453 -6.97 -23.18 9.96
N GLY A 454 -7.30 -24.46 9.74
CA GLY A 454 -7.97 -24.96 8.54
C GLY A 454 -7.04 -25.32 7.37
N GLY A 455 -5.75 -25.01 7.46
CA GLY A 455 -4.72 -25.54 6.56
C GLY A 455 -4.58 -27.05 6.70
N GLU A 456 -4.02 -27.69 5.68
CA GLU A 456 -3.83 -29.14 5.62
C GLU A 456 -2.63 -29.56 6.46
N CYS A 457 -2.73 -30.73 7.10
CA CYS A 457 -1.68 -31.29 7.94
C CYS A 457 -1.73 -32.82 7.92
N GLU A 458 -0.57 -33.45 8.07
CA GLU A 458 -0.45 -34.90 8.14
C GLU A 458 -0.74 -35.40 9.56
N VAL A 459 -1.65 -36.38 9.68
CA VAL A 459 -1.78 -37.21 10.88
C VAL A 459 -0.87 -38.42 10.67
N LYS A 460 0.03 -38.71 11.61
CA LYS A 460 0.92 -39.87 11.50
C LYS A 460 0.24 -41.10 12.08
N GLU A 461 -0.07 -42.05 11.21
CA GLU A 461 -0.60 -43.36 11.57
C GLU A 461 0.58 -44.29 11.90
N ILE A 462 0.70 -44.69 13.18
CA ILE A 462 1.75 -45.59 13.66
C ILE A 462 1.08 -46.84 14.26
N GLY A 463 0.67 -47.75 13.37
CA GLY A 463 -0.13 -48.92 13.75
C GLY A 463 -1.56 -48.53 14.14
N GLU A 464 -2.11 -49.14 15.20
CA GLU A 464 -3.44 -48.80 15.73
C GLU A 464 -3.45 -47.46 16.53
N ILE A 465 -2.34 -46.72 16.55
CA ILE A 465 -2.18 -45.47 17.29
C ILE A 465 -2.13 -44.30 16.30
N PHE A 466 -3.13 -43.42 16.40
CA PHE A 466 -3.14 -42.13 15.72
C PHE A 466 -2.38 -41.11 16.57
N GLU A 467 -1.23 -40.64 16.09
CA GLU A 467 -0.55 -39.49 16.69
C GLU A 467 -1.07 -38.22 16.00
N GLU A 468 -1.72 -37.33 16.77
CA GLU A 468 -2.19 -36.05 16.24
C GLU A 468 -0.99 -35.25 15.72
N GLY A 469 -0.98 -34.97 14.41
CA GLY A 469 0.06 -34.16 13.78
C GLY A 469 0.14 -32.76 14.38
N VAL A 470 1.27 -32.09 14.15
CA VAL A 470 1.53 -30.78 14.77
C VAL A 470 1.50 -29.68 13.72
N CYS A 471 0.67 -28.66 13.94
CA CYS A 471 0.62 -27.46 13.10
C CYS A 471 1.43 -26.35 13.77
N GLY A 472 2.29 -25.66 13.03
CA GLY A 472 3.08 -24.55 13.59
C GLY A 472 4.09 -24.96 14.69
N GLY A 473 4.45 -26.24 14.78
CA GLY A 473 5.29 -26.79 15.84
C GLY A 473 4.57 -26.91 17.19
N ALA A 474 5.27 -27.39 18.23
CA ALA A 474 4.66 -27.83 19.50
C ALA A 474 3.89 -26.76 20.31
N LYS A 475 3.92 -25.49 19.88
CA LYS A 475 3.17 -24.35 20.44
C LYS A 475 2.38 -23.58 19.36
N GLY A 476 2.07 -24.24 18.25
CA GLY A 476 1.34 -23.70 17.12
C GLY A 476 -0.14 -24.10 17.16
N GLY A 477 -0.40 -25.40 17.01
CA GLY A 477 -1.73 -25.98 16.86
C GLY A 477 -1.68 -27.49 16.72
N ILE A 478 -2.86 -28.12 16.79
CA ILE A 478 -3.03 -29.57 16.62
C ILE A 478 -3.61 -29.88 15.25
N CYS A 479 -3.24 -31.02 14.67
CA CYS A 479 -3.82 -31.54 13.44
C CYS A 479 -5.01 -32.45 13.76
N LYS A 480 -6.23 -31.97 13.49
CA LYS A 480 -7.47 -32.70 13.72
C LYS A 480 -8.14 -33.02 12.40
N ASN A 481 -8.35 -34.31 12.12
CA ASN A 481 -8.95 -34.78 10.86
C ASN A 481 -8.24 -34.22 9.60
N GLY A 482 -6.90 -34.13 9.62
CA GLY A 482 -6.10 -33.58 8.53
C GLY A 482 -6.18 -32.05 8.36
N ARG A 483 -6.77 -31.33 9.34
CA ARG A 483 -6.89 -29.86 9.36
C ARG A 483 -6.30 -29.26 10.63
N CYS A 484 -5.56 -28.17 10.48
CA CYS A 484 -4.98 -27.47 11.62
C CYS A 484 -6.01 -26.76 12.49
N MET A 485 -5.83 -26.82 13.81
CA MET A 485 -6.53 -26.00 14.80
C MET A 485 -5.52 -25.26 15.66
N CYS A 486 -5.48 -23.92 15.57
CA CYS A 486 -4.46 -23.14 16.26
C CYS A 486 -4.74 -23.01 17.76
N GLN A 487 -3.65 -23.04 18.55
CA GLN A 487 -3.69 -22.68 19.95
C GLN A 487 -3.83 -21.15 20.12
N PRO A 488 -4.29 -20.65 21.28
CA PRO A 488 -4.23 -19.22 21.59
C PRO A 488 -2.80 -18.69 21.46
N GLY A 489 -2.61 -17.48 20.93
CA GLY A 489 -1.30 -16.96 20.56
C GLY A 489 -0.95 -17.17 19.09
N ARG A 490 -1.76 -17.91 18.31
CA ARG A 490 -1.42 -18.38 16.96
C ARG A 490 -2.57 -18.26 15.96
N THR A 491 -2.22 -17.98 14.71
CA THR A 491 -3.17 -17.81 13.61
C THR A 491 -2.55 -18.21 12.27
N GLY A 492 -3.34 -18.07 11.21
CA GLY A 492 -3.03 -18.51 9.86
C GLY A 492 -3.43 -19.97 9.61
N PRO A 493 -3.51 -20.41 8.34
CA PRO A 493 -3.93 -21.77 7.99
C PRO A 493 -3.16 -22.87 8.71
N THR A 494 -1.85 -22.69 8.90
CA THR A 494 -0.92 -23.68 9.48
C THR A 494 -0.41 -23.31 10.88
N CYS A 495 -0.97 -22.27 11.52
CA CYS A 495 -0.64 -21.85 12.90
C CYS A 495 0.82 -21.41 13.13
N LEU A 496 1.53 -21.00 12.08
CA LEU A 496 2.91 -20.50 12.16
C LEU A 496 2.98 -19.04 12.64
N SER A 497 2.02 -18.20 12.24
CA SER A 497 1.99 -16.78 12.59
C SER A 497 1.47 -16.57 14.02
N SER A 498 1.95 -15.52 14.69
CA SER A 498 1.39 -15.08 15.98
C SER A 498 0.01 -14.47 15.75
N ASP A 499 -0.94 -14.61 16.68
CA ASP A 499 -2.24 -13.90 16.60
C ASP A 499 -2.20 -12.45 17.15
N GLY A 500 -0.99 -11.95 17.40
CA GLY A 500 -0.74 -10.56 17.79
C GLY A 500 -1.21 -9.62 16.69
N HIS A 501 -2.10 -8.72 17.07
CA HIS A 501 -2.57 -7.60 16.27
C HIS A 501 -2.33 -6.33 17.08
N ASP A 502 -2.41 -5.17 16.43
CA ASP A 502 -2.49 -3.91 17.16
C ASP A 502 -3.86 -3.82 17.83
N ASP A 503 -3.88 -3.78 19.17
CA ASP A 503 -5.09 -3.60 19.97
C ASP A 503 -5.70 -2.19 19.75
N ILE A 504 -4.94 -1.24 19.18
CA ILE A 504 -5.34 0.16 18.99
C ILE A 504 -6.26 0.29 17.76
N VAL A 505 -7.52 -0.11 17.94
CA VAL A 505 -8.61 0.17 17.00
C VAL A 505 -9.05 1.63 17.14
N TRP A 506 -8.37 2.53 16.42
CA TRP A 506 -8.72 3.96 16.35
C TRP A 506 -10.09 4.24 15.71
N ASP A 507 -10.60 3.32 14.88
CA ASP A 507 -11.81 3.50 14.08
C ASP A 507 -12.71 2.26 14.21
N PRO A 508 -13.60 2.21 15.22
CA PRO A 508 -14.43 1.03 15.51
C PRO A 508 -15.47 0.75 14.41
N ALA A 509 -15.96 -0.49 14.31
CA ALA A 509 -17.05 -0.84 13.40
C ALA A 509 -18.24 0.12 13.55
N ASP A 510 -18.78 0.60 12.42
CA ASP A 510 -19.87 1.59 12.41
C ASP A 510 -21.07 1.13 13.27
N ALA A 511 -21.54 1.99 14.15
CA ALA A 511 -22.77 1.76 14.88
C ALA A 511 -23.98 1.92 13.95
N ILE A 512 -25.08 1.24 14.29
CA ILE A 512 -26.38 1.44 13.61
C ILE A 512 -26.84 2.92 13.70
N GLU A 513 -26.39 3.65 14.71
CA GLU A 513 -26.61 5.09 14.88
C GLU A 513 -25.83 5.95 13.87
N ASP A 514 -24.63 5.53 13.44
CA ASP A 514 -23.77 6.28 12.50
C ASP A 514 -24.35 6.31 11.07
N VAL A 515 -25.13 5.29 10.70
CA VAL A 515 -25.92 5.25 9.46
C VAL A 515 -27.29 5.94 9.59
N GLY A 516 -27.48 6.75 10.64
CA GLY A 516 -28.70 7.54 10.88
C GLY A 516 -29.87 6.75 11.47
N PHE A 517 -29.68 5.47 11.78
CA PHE A 517 -30.71 4.65 12.42
C PHE A 517 -30.68 4.86 13.94
N TYR A 518 -31.22 5.99 14.38
CA TYR A 518 -31.61 6.16 15.78
C TYR A 518 -32.72 5.15 16.10
N GLY A 519 -32.35 4.03 16.72
CA GLY A 519 -33.31 3.06 17.24
C GLY A 519 -34.36 3.80 18.07
N VAL A 520 -35.64 3.60 17.75
CA VAL A 520 -36.75 4.38 18.32
C VAL A 520 -36.65 4.33 19.84
N ARG A 521 -36.27 5.47 20.46
CA ARG A 521 -36.14 5.56 21.91
C ARG A 521 -37.53 5.39 22.54
N VAL A 522 -37.85 4.17 22.97
CA VAL A 522 -39.07 3.83 23.71
C VAL A 522 -38.96 4.38 25.15
N GLY A 523 -38.94 5.71 25.26
CA GLY A 523 -38.68 6.46 26.50
C GLY A 523 -39.65 7.62 26.72
N GLN A 524 -40.77 7.66 25.98
CA GLN A 524 -41.84 8.66 26.12
C GLN A 524 -43.20 7.94 26.16
N PRO A 525 -43.91 7.92 27.31
CA PRO A 525 -45.18 7.19 27.45
C PRO A 525 -46.29 7.64 26.48
N TRP A 526 -46.19 8.87 25.96
CA TRP A 526 -47.20 9.52 25.14
C TRP A 526 -47.43 8.86 23.76
N PHE A 527 -46.41 8.20 23.18
CA PHE A 527 -46.56 7.57 21.86
C PHE A 527 -47.44 6.31 21.86
N VAL A 528 -47.46 5.56 22.98
CA VAL A 528 -48.31 4.37 23.12
C VAL A 528 -49.80 4.76 23.26
N VAL A 529 -50.07 5.88 23.95
CA VAL A 529 -51.44 6.40 24.14
C VAL A 529 -52.02 6.93 22.82
N GLY A 530 -51.20 7.57 21.97
CA GLY A 530 -51.62 8.11 20.67
C GLY A 530 -52.17 7.04 19.73
N MET A 531 -51.41 5.96 19.47
CA MET A 531 -51.88 4.89 18.57
C MET A 531 -53.03 4.08 19.16
N GLY A 532 -53.04 3.83 20.48
CA GLY A 532 -54.15 3.15 21.15
C GLY A 532 -55.47 3.93 21.03
N GLY A 533 -55.42 5.26 21.20
CA GLY A 533 -56.59 6.13 21.04
C GLY A 533 -57.14 6.15 19.60
N VAL A 534 -56.27 6.26 18.60
CA VAL A 534 -56.68 6.25 17.18
C VAL A 534 -57.32 4.91 16.78
N LEU A 535 -56.74 3.78 17.20
CA LEU A 535 -57.32 2.45 16.98
C LEU A 535 -58.68 2.29 17.69
N ALA A 536 -58.80 2.73 18.94
CA ALA A 536 -60.08 2.66 19.67
C ALA A 536 -61.18 3.49 18.99
N VAL A 537 -60.87 4.71 18.54
CA VAL A 537 -61.82 5.56 17.79
C VAL A 537 -62.18 4.94 16.45
N ALA A 538 -61.22 4.37 15.71
CA ALA A 538 -61.50 3.69 14.45
C ALA A 538 -62.41 2.45 14.62
N VAL A 539 -62.14 1.62 15.63
CA VAL A 539 -62.96 0.44 15.97
C VAL A 539 -64.37 0.86 16.42
N LEU A 540 -64.51 1.89 17.26
CA LEU A 540 -65.80 2.41 17.68
C LEU A 540 -66.59 3.05 16.51
N ALA A 541 -65.92 3.75 15.61
CA ALA A 541 -66.53 4.33 14.40
C ALA A 541 -67.02 3.23 13.45
N GLU A 542 -66.25 2.18 13.22
CA GLU A 542 -66.64 1.05 12.36
C GLU A 542 -67.74 0.20 13.03
N ALA A 543 -67.69 -0.02 14.35
CA ALA A 543 -68.78 -0.65 15.10
C ALA A 543 -70.09 0.17 14.99
N ARG A 544 -70.01 1.50 15.07
CA ARG A 544 -71.17 2.40 14.87
C ARG A 544 -71.70 2.33 13.43
N ARG A 545 -70.83 2.33 12.40
CA ARG A 545 -71.22 2.12 10.99
C ARG A 545 -71.91 0.78 10.77
N ARG A 546 -71.39 -0.31 11.35
CA ARG A 546 -72.00 -1.66 11.27
C ARG A 546 -73.37 -1.71 11.97
N ARG A 547 -73.53 -1.04 13.11
CA ARG A 547 -74.82 -0.93 13.83
C ARG A 547 -75.85 -0.12 13.04
N MET A 548 -75.43 0.94 12.36
CA MET A 548 -76.27 1.73 11.43
C MET A 548 -76.67 0.90 10.19
N ARG A 549 -75.73 0.20 9.54
CA ARG A 549 -75.98 -0.68 8.38
C ARG A 549 -76.89 -1.88 8.69
N ARG A 550 -76.99 -2.32 9.96
CA ARG A 550 -77.98 -3.32 10.41
C ARG A 550 -79.37 -2.73 10.69
N ARG A 551 -79.50 -1.43 10.94
CA ARG A 551 -80.79 -0.73 11.09
C ARG A 551 -81.36 -0.18 9.78
N GLY A 552 -80.52 0.12 8.80
CA GLY A 552 -80.94 0.69 7.51
C GLY A 552 -81.41 -0.32 6.44
N ARG A 553 -81.50 -1.62 6.75
CA ARG A 553 -81.83 -2.66 5.75
C ARG A 553 -83.34 -2.93 5.64
N GLY A 554 -84.14 -1.86 5.62
CA GLY A 554 -85.60 -1.89 5.73
C GLY A 554 -86.32 -0.71 5.05
N ALA A 555 -86.01 -0.43 3.79
CA ALA A 555 -86.77 0.37 2.82
C ALA A 555 -86.22 0.03 1.41
N GLY A 556 -87.03 -0.50 0.48
CA GLY A 556 -87.63 0.28 -0.63
C GLY A 556 -86.56 0.64 -1.69
N LEU A 557 -86.31 -0.13 -2.76
CA LEU A 557 -87.15 -0.48 -3.94
C LEU A 557 -87.40 0.72 -4.87
N TRP A 558 -87.21 0.50 -6.19
CA TRP A 558 -87.21 1.49 -7.31
C TRP A 558 -85.96 2.41 -7.34
N ASP A 559 -85.40 2.85 -8.47
CA ASP A 559 -85.86 2.78 -9.87
C ASP A 559 -84.71 2.63 -10.91
N LYS A 560 -85.04 2.63 -12.21
CA LYS A 560 -84.22 2.12 -13.35
C LYS A 560 -84.06 3.17 -14.49
N VAL A 561 -83.09 2.97 -15.40
CA VAL A 561 -83.03 3.44 -16.82
C VAL A 561 -82.25 4.75 -17.21
N ARG A 562 -81.54 4.69 -18.37
CA ARG A 562 -80.95 5.75 -19.27
C ARG A 562 -79.66 6.47 -18.75
N GLY A 563 -78.57 6.71 -19.51
CA GLY A 563 -78.20 6.43 -20.92
C GLY A 563 -77.90 7.73 -21.72
N GLY A 564 -76.86 7.90 -22.57
CA GLY A 564 -75.77 7.03 -23.09
C GLY A 564 -74.86 7.80 -24.10
N TRP A 565 -74.06 7.11 -24.96
CA TRP A 565 -73.10 7.65 -25.99
C TRP A 565 -71.82 8.30 -25.40
N GLY A 566 -70.59 8.26 -25.95
CA GLY A 566 -70.00 8.06 -27.31
C GLY A 566 -68.96 9.20 -27.51
N GLU A 567 -67.82 9.13 -28.19
CA GLU A 567 -67.11 8.18 -29.09
C GLU A 567 -65.63 8.69 -29.28
N TYR A 568 -64.68 7.80 -29.64
CA TYR A 568 -63.40 8.00 -30.39
C TYR A 568 -62.41 9.19 -30.05
N ASP A 569 -61.08 9.16 -30.29
CA ASP A 569 -60.23 8.26 -31.10
C ASP A 569 -58.72 8.25 -30.69
N ASN A 570 -58.09 7.07 -30.88
CA ASN A 570 -56.68 6.70 -31.21
C ASN A 570 -55.37 7.19 -30.53
N ILE A 571 -54.46 6.19 -30.44
CA ILE A 571 -53.07 6.09 -29.92
C ILE A 571 -52.21 5.51 -31.08
N PRO A 572 -51.02 6.03 -31.47
CA PRO A 572 -49.69 5.48 -31.02
C PRO A 572 -48.49 6.48 -31.07
N ASP A 573 -47.23 6.21 -30.68
CA ASP A 573 -46.59 5.13 -29.89
C ASP A 573 -45.19 5.53 -29.32
N ALA A 574 -44.66 4.66 -28.42
CA ALA A 574 -43.27 4.25 -28.11
C ALA A 574 -42.04 5.21 -28.24
N LEU A 575 -41.06 5.27 -27.32
CA LEU A 575 -40.16 4.25 -26.71
C LEU A 575 -39.15 3.58 -27.68
N ILE A 576 -37.86 3.88 -27.50
CA ILE A 576 -36.75 2.97 -27.13
C ILE A 576 -35.71 3.81 -26.38
#